data_AF-A0A848LMZ5-F1
#
_entry.id   AF-A0A848LMZ5-F1
#
_cell.length_a   1.000
_cell.length_b   1.000
_cell.length_c   1.000
_cell.angle_alpha   90.00
_cell.angle_beta   90.00
_cell.angle_gamma   90.00
#
_symmetry.space_group_name_H-M   'P 1'
#
loop_
_entity.id
_entity.type
_entity.pdbx_description
1 polymer ?
#
loop_
_entity_poly.entity_id
_entity_poly.type
_entity_poly.pdbx_seq_one_letter_code
_entity_poly.pdbx_strand_id
1 'polypeptide(L)'
;MDSVLDNLLFLLGQRMPRLQSSSVKPDAKLALETASLWRQYGCGLLLSELDEEGFRDGLEQAATLYRGLLRRRSACSEFDQYYLARSKGEPLFDALATGAWVLARDIAADMTPTWMQRMEAEEDFHYFGALIALLLQRTDLDTELADFKRCLQGGQSFRFDTVKALAAADADAFEAGLLGMVEEQAAWVERQQRSGVFDPYLHKTAAYVFVEGAALVQLARHRGLKTQEQYRLIPAPALEAARR
;
A
#
# COMPACT_ATOMS: atom_id res chain seq x y z
N MET A 1 -19.68 8.23 11.61
CA MET A 1 -19.06 7.53 10.47
C MET A 1 -20.07 6.83 9.60
N ASP A 2 -21.24 6.54 10.15
CA ASP A 2 -22.01 5.36 9.80
C ASP A 2 -22.55 5.45 8.36
N SER A 3 -23.05 6.62 7.97
CA SER A 3 -23.49 6.87 6.59
C SER A 3 -22.37 6.80 5.54
N VAL A 4 -21.11 7.05 5.92
CA VAL A 4 -19.95 6.90 5.03
C VAL A 4 -19.59 5.42 4.86
N LEU A 5 -19.58 4.66 5.96
CA LEU A 5 -19.31 3.21 5.92
C LEU A 5 -20.40 2.45 5.16
N ASP A 6 -21.66 2.79 5.37
CA ASP A 6 -22.80 2.23 4.63
C ASP A 6 -22.68 2.49 3.12
N ASN A 7 -22.29 3.71 2.74
CA ASN A 7 -22.07 4.07 1.34
C ASN A 7 -20.89 3.30 0.72
N LEU A 8 -19.78 3.13 1.45
CA LEU A 8 -18.65 2.33 1.00
C LEU A 8 -19.07 0.87 0.79
N LEU A 9 -19.78 0.29 1.76
CA LEU A 9 -20.27 -1.08 1.69
C LEU A 9 -21.26 -1.28 0.52
N PHE A 10 -22.14 -0.30 0.29
CA PHE A 10 -23.04 -0.29 -0.87
C PHE A 10 -22.27 -0.28 -2.19
N LEU A 11 -21.27 0.58 -2.34
CA LEU A 11 -20.42 0.63 -3.54
C LEU A 11 -19.65 -0.67 -3.76
N LEU A 12 -19.11 -1.28 -2.69
CA LEU A 12 -18.48 -2.59 -2.74
C LEU A 12 -19.47 -3.66 -3.21
N GLY A 13 -20.68 -3.69 -2.66
CA GLY A 13 -21.76 -4.60 -3.07
C GLY A 13 -22.16 -4.47 -4.55
N GLN A 14 -22.05 -3.27 -5.13
CA GLN A 14 -22.29 -3.05 -6.56
C GLN A 14 -21.13 -3.49 -7.46
N ARG A 15 -19.88 -3.31 -7.00
CA ARG A 15 -18.68 -3.55 -7.82
C ARG A 15 -18.21 -5.01 -7.76
N MET A 16 -18.30 -5.66 -6.61
CA MET A 16 -17.79 -7.02 -6.41
C MET A 16 -18.40 -8.07 -7.36
N PRO A 17 -19.72 -8.10 -7.62
CA PRO A 17 -20.30 -9.08 -8.56
C PRO A 17 -19.71 -8.97 -9.98
N ARG A 18 -19.36 -7.74 -10.41
CA ARG A 18 -18.76 -7.50 -11.73
C ARG A 18 -17.32 -8.01 -11.79
N LEU A 19 -16.57 -7.85 -10.71
CA LEU A 19 -15.17 -8.25 -10.60
C LEU A 19 -14.99 -9.77 -10.42
N GLN A 20 -15.96 -10.42 -9.77
CA GLN A 20 -15.98 -11.88 -9.57
C GLN A 20 -16.38 -12.66 -10.82
N SER A 21 -16.97 -12.00 -11.82
CA SER A 21 -17.33 -12.65 -13.08
C SER A 21 -16.08 -13.08 -13.87
N SER A 22 -15.86 -14.40 -13.95
CA SER A 22 -14.74 -14.99 -14.69
C SER A 22 -14.90 -14.92 -16.22
N SER A 23 -16.11 -14.68 -16.71
CA SER A 23 -16.44 -14.60 -18.15
C SER A 23 -16.12 -13.25 -18.79
N VAL A 24 -15.84 -12.22 -17.99
CA VAL A 24 -15.58 -10.86 -18.45
C VAL A 24 -14.09 -10.57 -18.39
N LYS A 25 -13.56 -9.85 -19.39
CA LYS A 25 -12.17 -9.35 -19.34
C LYS A 25 -11.95 -8.55 -18.05
N PRO A 26 -10.80 -8.70 -17.36
CA PRO A 26 -10.55 -7.93 -16.15
C PRO A 26 -10.51 -6.43 -16.46
N ASP A 27 -11.19 -5.65 -15.64
CA ASP A 27 -11.15 -4.18 -15.65
C ASP A 27 -10.18 -3.73 -14.56
N ALA A 28 -8.97 -3.33 -14.96
CA ALA A 28 -7.89 -3.05 -14.03
C ALA A 28 -8.15 -1.79 -13.20
N LYS A 29 -8.77 -0.78 -13.84
CA LYS A 29 -9.20 0.43 -13.17
C LYS A 29 -10.22 0.12 -12.08
N LEU A 30 -11.29 -0.61 -12.42
CA LEU A 30 -12.34 -0.96 -11.48
C LEU A 30 -11.79 -1.79 -10.31
N ALA A 31 -10.87 -2.72 -10.59
CA ALA A 31 -10.24 -3.54 -9.56
C ALA A 31 -9.44 -2.67 -8.55
N LEU A 32 -8.59 -1.76 -9.03
CA LEU A 32 -7.81 -0.88 -8.15
C LEU A 32 -8.67 0.11 -7.37
N GLU A 33 -9.67 0.72 -8.01
CA GLU A 33 -10.59 1.61 -7.31
C GLU A 33 -11.38 0.84 -6.23
N THR A 34 -11.78 -0.40 -6.51
CA THR A 34 -12.49 -1.23 -5.53
C THR A 34 -11.57 -1.69 -4.40
N ALA A 35 -10.29 -1.96 -4.68
CA ALA A 35 -9.29 -2.22 -3.65
C ALA A 35 -9.11 -1.00 -2.73
N SER A 36 -9.07 0.21 -3.29
CA SER A 36 -9.05 1.46 -2.51
C SER A 36 -10.30 1.61 -1.64
N LEU A 37 -11.50 1.26 -2.13
CA LEU A 37 -12.73 1.28 -1.33
C LEU A 37 -12.69 0.28 -0.17
N TRP A 38 -12.17 -0.94 -0.39
CA TRP A 38 -11.98 -1.92 0.68
C TRP A 38 -11.03 -1.41 1.77
N ARG A 39 -9.90 -0.79 1.36
CA ARG A 39 -8.98 -0.13 2.29
C ARG A 39 -9.66 0.99 3.08
N GLN A 40 -10.39 1.87 2.40
CA GLN A 40 -11.12 2.97 3.05
C GLN A 40 -12.16 2.44 4.04
N TYR A 41 -12.89 1.38 3.69
CA TYR A 41 -13.85 0.75 4.57
C TYR A 41 -13.17 0.19 5.84
N GLY A 42 -12.10 -0.58 5.67
CA GLY A 42 -11.32 -1.12 6.80
C GLY A 42 -10.73 -0.03 7.70
N CYS A 43 -10.09 0.99 7.12
CA CYS A 43 -9.59 2.15 7.89
C CYS A 43 -10.72 2.89 8.61
N GLY A 44 -11.89 3.00 7.97
CA GLY A 44 -13.06 3.64 8.55
C GLY A 44 -13.58 2.89 9.78
N LEU A 45 -13.71 1.57 9.70
CA LEU A 45 -14.08 0.69 10.83
C LEU A 45 -13.09 0.83 12.00
N LEU A 46 -11.79 0.85 11.70
CA LEU A 46 -10.76 1.07 12.72
C LEU A 46 -10.94 2.40 13.46
N LEU A 47 -11.20 3.48 12.72
CA LEU A 47 -11.30 4.82 13.28
C LEU A 47 -12.63 5.07 14.01
N SER A 48 -13.74 4.46 13.59
CA SER A 48 -15.04 4.66 14.25
C SER A 48 -15.26 3.77 15.45
N GLU A 49 -14.84 2.51 15.34
CA GLU A 49 -15.27 1.44 16.25
C GLU A 49 -14.09 0.71 16.90
N LEU A 50 -12.85 1.07 16.55
CA LEU A 50 -11.65 0.31 16.93
C LEU A 50 -11.72 -1.15 16.49
N ASP A 51 -12.43 -1.41 15.38
CA ASP A 51 -12.61 -2.75 14.84
C ASP A 51 -11.33 -3.18 14.08
N GLU A 52 -10.43 -3.83 14.81
CA GLU A 52 -9.19 -4.43 14.30
C GLU A 52 -9.47 -5.53 13.26
N GLU A 53 -10.53 -6.31 13.45
CA GLU A 53 -10.87 -7.42 12.57
C GLU A 53 -11.39 -6.89 11.23
N GLY A 54 -12.34 -5.96 11.26
CA GLY A 54 -12.84 -5.28 10.07
C GLY A 54 -11.77 -4.48 9.33
N PHE A 55 -10.82 -3.88 10.04
CA PHE A 55 -9.63 -3.26 9.43
C PHE A 55 -8.81 -4.28 8.64
N ARG A 56 -8.44 -5.39 9.28
CA ARG A 56 -7.67 -6.47 8.67
C ARG A 56 -8.38 -7.05 7.46
N ASP A 57 -9.66 -7.38 7.61
CA ASP A 57 -10.48 -7.95 6.54
C ASP A 57 -10.55 -7.00 5.34
N GLY A 58 -10.77 -5.70 5.57
CA GLY A 58 -10.77 -4.70 4.51
C GLY A 58 -9.45 -4.66 3.73
N LEU A 59 -8.31 -4.63 4.43
CA LEU A 59 -6.99 -4.63 3.79
C LEU A 59 -6.71 -5.95 3.04
N GLU A 60 -7.04 -7.10 3.63
CA GLU A 60 -6.85 -8.40 2.98
C GLU A 60 -7.72 -8.55 1.72
N GLN A 61 -8.95 -8.02 1.72
CA GLN A 61 -9.80 -7.99 0.53
C GLN A 61 -9.22 -7.11 -0.57
N ALA A 62 -8.68 -5.94 -0.22
CA ALA A 62 -8.00 -5.05 -1.17
C ALA A 62 -6.79 -5.75 -1.83
N ALA A 63 -5.94 -6.39 -1.03
CA ALA A 63 -4.79 -7.15 -1.49
C ALA A 63 -5.19 -8.36 -2.36
N THR A 64 -6.21 -9.12 -1.93
CA THR A 64 -6.71 -10.30 -2.65
C THR A 64 -7.27 -9.93 -4.01
N LEU A 65 -8.03 -8.83 -4.09
CA LEU A 65 -8.56 -8.31 -5.34
C LEU A 65 -7.44 -7.93 -6.31
N TYR A 66 -6.41 -7.22 -5.82
CA TYR A 66 -5.27 -6.82 -6.63
C TYR A 66 -4.47 -8.02 -7.15
N ARG A 67 -4.23 -9.03 -6.31
CA ARG A 67 -3.62 -10.29 -6.76
C ARG A 67 -4.45 -10.97 -7.85
N GLY A 68 -5.77 -10.98 -7.70
CA GLY A 68 -6.69 -11.49 -8.71
C GLY A 68 -6.54 -10.77 -10.06
N LEU A 69 -6.38 -9.44 -10.05
CA LEU A 69 -6.06 -8.65 -11.24
C LEU A 69 -4.71 -9.07 -11.84
N LEU A 70 -3.64 -9.10 -11.04
CA LEU A 70 -2.30 -9.42 -11.54
C LEU A 70 -2.23 -10.81 -12.21
N ARG A 71 -2.89 -11.82 -11.63
CA ARG A 71 -2.99 -13.17 -12.20
C ARG A 71 -3.69 -13.21 -13.55
N ARG A 72 -4.57 -12.24 -13.82
CA ARG A 72 -5.34 -12.14 -15.06
C ARG A 72 -4.82 -11.03 -15.98
N ARG A 73 -3.66 -10.43 -15.70
CA ARG A 73 -3.10 -9.28 -16.42
C ARG A 73 -2.95 -9.48 -17.93
N SER A 74 -2.69 -10.71 -18.37
CA SER A 74 -2.57 -11.05 -19.80
C SER A 74 -3.91 -10.96 -20.56
N ALA A 75 -5.03 -10.96 -19.84
CA ALA A 75 -6.38 -10.80 -20.40
C ALA A 75 -6.90 -9.35 -20.31
N CYS A 76 -6.15 -8.45 -19.66
CA CYS A 76 -6.49 -7.03 -19.58
C CYS A 76 -6.39 -6.35 -20.96
N SER A 77 -7.10 -5.23 -21.12
CA SER A 77 -7.01 -4.45 -22.35
C SER A 77 -5.67 -3.70 -22.43
N GLU A 78 -5.33 -3.19 -23.62
CA GLU A 78 -4.18 -2.28 -23.78
C GLU A 78 -4.38 -0.96 -23.01
N PHE A 79 -5.63 -0.53 -22.82
CA PHE A 79 -5.98 0.67 -22.06
C PHE A 79 -5.80 0.48 -20.55
N ASP A 80 -5.63 -0.76 -20.09
CA ASP A 80 -5.44 -1.11 -18.69
C ASP A 80 -3.97 -1.13 -18.27
N GLN A 81 -3.01 -1.04 -19.20
CA GLN A 81 -1.58 -1.22 -18.89
C GLN A 81 -1.08 -0.25 -17.82
N TYR A 82 -1.57 0.99 -17.83
CA TYR A 82 -1.26 1.99 -16.80
C TYR A 82 -1.59 1.51 -15.37
N TYR A 83 -2.68 0.78 -15.19
CA TYR A 83 -3.12 0.24 -13.89
C TYR A 83 -2.34 -1.01 -13.47
N LEU A 84 -1.52 -1.57 -14.38
CA LEU A 84 -0.64 -2.71 -14.11
C LEU A 84 0.80 -2.27 -13.83
N ALA A 85 1.09 -0.97 -13.90
CA ALA A 85 2.37 -0.39 -13.53
C ALA A 85 2.71 -0.73 -12.06
N ARG A 86 4.00 -0.91 -11.76
CA ARG A 86 4.45 -1.40 -10.44
C ARG A 86 4.07 -0.42 -9.33
N SER A 87 4.15 0.88 -9.59
CA SER A 87 3.73 1.98 -8.71
C SER A 87 2.25 1.95 -8.32
N LYS A 88 1.40 1.22 -9.05
CA LYS A 88 -0.02 1.01 -8.69
C LYS A 88 -0.22 -0.14 -7.71
N GLY A 89 0.86 -0.77 -7.26
CA GLY A 89 0.88 -1.86 -6.31
C GLY A 89 0.63 -1.49 -4.87
N GLU A 90 -0.02 -0.36 -4.57
CA GLU A 90 -0.38 -0.02 -3.19
C GLU A 90 -1.05 -1.16 -2.40
N PRO A 91 -1.86 -2.06 -3.01
CA PRO A 91 -2.41 -3.21 -2.28
C PRO A 91 -1.38 -4.23 -1.77
N LEU A 92 -0.10 -4.13 -2.19
CA LEU A 92 0.99 -4.82 -1.51
C LEU A 92 1.15 -4.34 -0.05
N PHE A 93 0.99 -3.04 0.20
CA PHE A 93 1.01 -2.50 1.56
C PHE A 93 -0.15 -3.02 2.38
N ASP A 94 -1.32 -3.22 1.79
CA ASP A 94 -2.48 -3.78 2.49
C ASP A 94 -2.16 -5.18 3.03
N ALA A 95 -1.57 -6.06 2.20
CA ALA A 95 -1.14 -7.39 2.62
C ALA A 95 -0.02 -7.37 3.68
N LEU A 96 0.92 -6.44 3.56
CA LEU A 96 2.03 -6.30 4.51
C LEU A 96 1.55 -5.77 5.87
N ALA A 97 0.65 -4.78 5.86
CA ALA A 97 0.10 -4.16 7.07
C ALA A 97 -0.70 -5.14 7.92
N THR A 98 -1.34 -6.14 7.30
CA THR A 98 -2.05 -7.22 8.00
C THR A 98 -1.18 -8.45 8.31
N GLY A 99 0.10 -8.44 7.92
CA GLY A 99 0.97 -9.61 8.11
C GLY A 99 0.57 -10.82 7.25
N ALA A 100 -0.21 -10.63 6.18
CA ALA A 100 -0.57 -11.66 5.22
C ALA A 100 0.62 -12.02 4.31
N TRP A 101 1.71 -12.53 4.88
CA TRP A 101 3.03 -12.70 4.24
C TRP A 101 3.00 -13.56 2.98
N VAL A 102 2.17 -14.60 2.95
CA VAL A 102 1.99 -15.45 1.76
C VAL A 102 1.39 -14.62 0.62
N LEU A 103 0.29 -13.92 0.91
CA LEU A 103 -0.38 -13.05 -0.05
C LEU A 103 0.54 -11.91 -0.54
N ALA A 104 1.28 -11.27 0.35
CA ALA A 104 2.23 -10.23 0.01
C ALA A 104 3.34 -10.74 -0.93
N ARG A 105 3.92 -11.91 -0.64
CA ARG A 105 4.94 -12.53 -1.52
C ARG A 105 4.37 -12.88 -2.89
N ASP A 106 3.14 -13.38 -2.91
CA ASP A 106 2.48 -13.73 -4.17
C ASP A 106 2.19 -12.48 -5.02
N ILE A 107 1.72 -11.38 -4.41
CA ILE A 107 1.57 -10.09 -5.09
C ILE A 107 2.92 -9.62 -5.64
N ALA A 108 3.95 -9.60 -4.80
CA ALA A 108 5.30 -9.16 -5.19
C ALA A 108 5.87 -9.96 -6.36
N ALA A 109 5.62 -11.28 -6.41
CA ALA A 109 6.03 -12.13 -7.51
C ALA A 109 5.21 -11.89 -8.80
N ASP A 110 3.93 -11.55 -8.66
CA ASP A 110 3.01 -11.31 -9.78
C ASP A 110 3.08 -9.87 -10.33
N MET A 111 3.81 -8.94 -9.68
CA MET A 111 4.01 -7.57 -10.19
C MET A 111 4.94 -7.53 -11.41
N THR A 112 4.83 -6.47 -12.23
CA THR A 112 5.68 -6.34 -13.43
C THR A 112 7.15 -6.14 -13.06
N PRO A 113 8.10 -6.87 -13.69
CA PRO A 113 9.52 -6.63 -13.54
C PRO A 113 10.01 -5.43 -14.39
N THR A 114 9.16 -4.88 -15.26
CA THR A 114 9.54 -3.89 -16.27
C THR A 114 8.96 -2.52 -15.92
N TRP A 115 9.81 -1.49 -15.95
CA TRP A 115 9.41 -0.10 -15.77
C TRP A 115 8.55 0.34 -16.95
N MET A 116 7.32 0.78 -16.67
CA MET A 116 6.41 1.29 -17.68
C MET A 116 6.67 2.78 -17.92
N GLN A 117 7.68 3.06 -18.76
CA GLN A 117 8.10 4.43 -19.09
C GLN A 117 6.88 5.28 -19.52
N ARG A 118 6.78 6.50 -18.98
CA ARG A 118 5.66 7.46 -19.16
C ARG A 118 4.34 7.10 -18.47
N MET A 119 4.21 5.91 -17.87
CA MET A 119 3.04 5.52 -17.08
C MET A 119 3.29 5.63 -15.57
N GLU A 120 4.54 5.51 -15.14
CA GLU A 120 4.94 5.67 -13.74
C GLU A 120 6.27 6.40 -13.60
N ALA A 121 6.46 7.04 -12.45
CA ALA A 121 7.75 7.61 -12.08
C ALA A 121 8.77 6.50 -11.85
N GLU A 122 10.00 6.69 -12.33
CA GLU A 122 11.08 5.70 -12.18
C GLU A 122 11.41 5.45 -10.70
N GLU A 123 11.33 6.49 -9.87
CA GLU A 123 11.56 6.40 -8.43
C GLU A 123 10.54 5.51 -7.70
N ASP A 124 9.26 5.59 -8.06
CA ASP A 124 8.22 4.71 -7.50
C ASP A 124 8.43 3.26 -7.97
N PHE A 125 8.83 3.06 -9.22
CA PHE A 125 9.16 1.73 -9.74
C PHE A 125 10.30 1.06 -8.95
N HIS A 126 11.36 1.80 -8.66
CA HIS A 126 12.48 1.29 -7.86
C HIS A 126 12.17 1.19 -6.37
N TYR A 127 11.31 2.05 -5.82
CA TYR A 127 10.82 1.91 -4.45
C TYR A 127 10.10 0.57 -4.24
N PHE A 128 9.13 0.26 -5.10
CA PHE A 128 8.49 -1.06 -5.07
C PHE A 128 9.46 -2.18 -5.41
N GLY A 129 10.43 -1.96 -6.31
CA GLY A 129 11.50 -2.92 -6.61
C GLY A 129 12.30 -3.33 -5.39
N ALA A 130 12.76 -2.36 -4.60
CA ALA A 130 13.47 -2.60 -3.34
C ALA A 130 12.61 -3.35 -2.32
N LEU A 131 11.32 -3.00 -2.19
CA LEU A 131 10.38 -3.72 -1.30
C LEU A 131 10.19 -5.18 -1.73
N ILE A 132 10.00 -5.42 -3.03
CA ILE A 132 9.88 -6.76 -3.61
C ILE A 132 11.18 -7.55 -3.37
N ALA A 133 12.34 -6.93 -3.58
CA ALA A 133 13.63 -7.58 -3.36
C ALA A 133 13.84 -7.94 -1.88
N LEU A 134 13.46 -7.06 -0.94
CA LEU A 134 13.48 -7.35 0.50
C LEU A 134 12.54 -8.50 0.88
N LEU A 135 11.31 -8.50 0.36
CA LEU A 135 10.27 -9.47 0.70
C LEU A 135 10.54 -10.87 0.11
N LEU A 136 11.04 -10.91 -1.13
CA LEU A 136 11.37 -12.16 -1.84
C LEU A 136 12.83 -12.58 -1.65
N GLN A 137 13.63 -11.82 -0.89
CA GLN A 137 15.05 -12.04 -0.67
C GLN A 137 15.84 -12.15 -2.00
N ARG A 138 15.53 -11.26 -2.95
CA ARG A 138 16.22 -11.24 -4.24
C ARG A 138 17.62 -10.64 -4.11
N THR A 139 18.52 -11.09 -4.99
CA THR A 139 19.93 -10.66 -5.02
C THR A 139 20.14 -9.29 -5.66
N ASP A 140 19.11 -8.68 -6.24
CA ASP A 140 19.19 -7.40 -6.95
C ASP A 140 18.74 -6.19 -6.11
N LEU A 141 18.59 -6.36 -4.79
CA LEU A 141 18.25 -5.28 -3.87
C LEU A 141 19.22 -4.09 -3.97
N ASP A 142 20.53 -4.36 -4.02
CA ASP A 142 21.54 -3.30 -4.12
C ASP A 142 21.43 -2.52 -5.45
N THR A 143 21.02 -3.21 -6.53
CA THR A 143 20.77 -2.58 -7.83
C THR A 143 19.53 -1.68 -7.77
N GLU A 144 18.41 -2.19 -7.22
CA GLU A 144 17.18 -1.40 -7.06
C GLU A 144 17.41 -0.15 -6.19
N LEU A 145 18.20 -0.26 -5.11
CA LEU A 145 18.58 0.88 -4.27
C LEU A 145 19.50 1.87 -5.01
N ALA A 146 20.47 1.38 -5.78
CA ALA A 146 21.37 2.25 -6.54
C ALA A 146 20.62 3.03 -7.62
N ASP A 147 19.70 2.37 -8.33
CA ASP A 147 18.87 2.99 -9.35
C ASP A 147 17.87 3.97 -8.73
N PHE A 148 17.20 3.62 -7.61
CA PHE A 148 16.36 4.56 -6.87
C PHE A 148 17.14 5.83 -6.48
N LYS A 149 18.33 5.67 -5.90
CA LYS A 149 19.18 6.82 -5.53
C LYS A 149 19.55 7.69 -6.73
N ARG A 150 19.80 7.08 -7.91
CA ARG A 150 20.09 7.80 -9.15
C ARG A 150 18.90 8.66 -9.57
N CYS A 151 17.68 8.14 -9.49
CA CYS A 151 16.46 8.88 -9.84
C CYS A 151 16.29 10.17 -9.03
N LEU A 152 16.73 10.17 -7.77
CA LEU A 152 16.63 11.34 -6.89
C LEU A 152 17.51 12.52 -7.33
N GLN A 153 18.55 12.29 -8.14
CA GLN A 153 19.46 13.35 -8.64
C GLN A 153 20.03 14.26 -7.54
N GLY A 154 20.28 13.70 -6.34
CA GLY A 154 20.75 14.44 -5.16
C GLY A 154 19.65 15.03 -4.27
N GLY A 155 18.38 14.84 -4.62
CA GLY A 155 17.22 15.12 -3.77
C GLY A 155 17.11 14.17 -2.58
N GLN A 156 16.21 14.51 -1.66
CA GLN A 156 15.89 13.71 -0.48
C GLN A 156 14.63 12.88 -0.72
N SER A 157 14.57 11.70 -0.10
CA SER A 157 13.38 10.84 -0.12
C SER A 157 13.36 9.96 1.13
N PHE A 158 12.39 10.19 2.00
CA PHE A 158 12.24 9.36 3.20
C PHE A 158 11.86 7.92 2.85
N ARG A 159 11.17 7.67 1.72
CA ARG A 159 10.96 6.32 1.19
C ARG A 159 12.28 5.62 0.90
N PHE A 160 13.21 6.29 0.21
CA PHE A 160 14.54 5.75 -0.08
C PHE A 160 15.32 5.47 1.22
N ASP A 161 15.35 6.42 2.14
CA ASP A 161 16.08 6.27 3.41
C ASP A 161 15.52 5.10 4.23
N THR A 162 14.20 4.92 4.23
CA THR A 162 13.52 3.83 4.94
C THR A 162 13.86 2.45 4.36
N VAL A 163 13.78 2.27 3.03
CA VAL A 163 14.11 0.96 2.41
C VAL A 163 15.60 0.65 2.50
N LYS A 164 16.46 1.68 2.43
CA LYS A 164 17.90 1.52 2.64
C LYS A 164 18.21 1.07 4.07
N ALA A 165 17.54 1.63 5.07
CA ALA A 165 17.68 1.21 6.46
C ALA A 165 17.21 -0.24 6.68
N LEU A 166 16.08 -0.64 6.07
CA LEU A 166 15.61 -2.03 6.08
C LEU A 166 16.61 -3.02 5.46
N ALA A 167 17.29 -2.62 4.38
CA ALA A 167 18.33 -3.41 3.75
C ALA A 167 19.56 -3.58 4.65
N ALA A 168 19.97 -2.51 5.34
CA ALA A 168 21.09 -2.51 6.27
C ALA A 168 20.78 -3.08 7.66
N ALA A 169 19.51 -3.43 7.94
CA ALA A 169 19.02 -3.78 9.27
C ALA A 169 19.33 -2.73 10.36
N ASP A 170 19.30 -1.46 9.97
CA ASP A 170 19.58 -0.31 10.84
C ASP A 170 18.26 0.24 11.41
N ALA A 171 17.99 -0.07 12.68
CA ALA A 171 16.75 0.33 13.35
C ALA A 171 16.64 1.85 13.54
N ASP A 172 17.72 2.53 13.89
CA ASP A 172 17.68 3.98 14.16
C ASP A 172 17.47 4.77 12.85
N ALA A 173 18.14 4.35 11.77
CA ALA A 173 17.93 4.94 10.45
C ALA A 173 16.51 4.65 9.91
N PHE A 174 15.97 3.46 10.18
CA PHE A 174 14.60 3.11 9.80
C PHE A 174 13.59 4.01 10.50
N GLU A 175 13.74 4.20 11.81
CA GLU A 175 12.87 5.08 12.60
C GLU A 175 12.90 6.52 12.09
N ALA A 176 14.10 7.06 11.81
CA ALA A 176 14.23 8.41 11.26
C ALA A 176 13.54 8.57 9.89
N GLY A 177 13.72 7.59 8.99
CA GLY A 177 13.08 7.59 7.67
C GLY A 177 11.55 7.50 7.78
N LEU A 178 11.04 6.57 8.59
CA LEU A 178 9.60 6.38 8.79
C LEU A 178 8.94 7.62 9.40
N LEU A 179 9.58 8.26 10.38
CA LEU A 179 9.07 9.51 10.97
C LEU A 179 8.99 10.64 9.94
N GLY A 180 9.97 10.73 9.04
CA GLY A 180 9.91 11.65 7.90
C GLY A 180 8.71 11.40 6.99
N MET A 181 8.47 10.13 6.63
CA MET A 181 7.29 9.74 5.82
C MET A 181 5.97 10.07 6.52
N VAL A 182 5.89 9.84 7.82
CA VAL A 182 4.70 10.15 8.64
C VAL A 182 4.42 11.66 8.65
N GLU A 183 5.45 12.50 8.78
CA GLU A 183 5.30 13.95 8.75
C GLU A 183 4.92 14.46 7.34
N GLU A 184 5.47 13.88 6.27
CA GLU A 184 5.05 14.19 4.90
C GLU A 184 3.58 13.84 4.67
N GLN A 185 3.14 12.68 5.15
CA GLN A 185 1.75 12.25 5.06
C GLN A 185 0.83 13.19 5.85
N ALA A 186 1.20 13.55 7.08
CA ALA A 186 0.43 14.50 7.90
C ALA A 186 0.31 15.86 7.21
N ALA A 187 1.41 16.40 6.69
CA ALA A 187 1.42 17.66 5.96
C ALA A 187 0.58 17.59 4.68
N TRP A 188 0.59 16.45 3.98
CA TRP A 188 -0.27 16.25 2.81
C TRP A 188 -1.76 16.28 3.17
N VAL A 189 -2.17 15.56 4.23
CA VAL A 189 -3.57 15.57 4.71
C VAL A 189 -4.02 16.98 5.09
N GLU A 190 -3.18 17.72 5.82
CA GLU A 190 -3.47 19.12 6.20
C GLU A 190 -3.63 20.04 4.99
N ARG A 191 -2.79 19.88 3.95
CA ARG A 191 -2.90 20.66 2.71
C ARG A 191 -4.19 20.36 1.95
N GLN A 192 -4.60 19.10 1.86
CA GLN A 192 -5.86 18.70 1.21
C GLN A 192 -7.08 19.28 1.95
N GLN A 193 -7.06 19.30 3.28
CA GLN A 193 -8.14 19.93 4.06
C GLN A 193 -8.23 21.43 3.81
N ARG A 194 -7.10 22.12 3.70
CA ARG A 194 -7.05 23.56 3.44
C ARG A 194 -7.46 23.92 2.01
N SER A 195 -7.23 23.03 1.03
CA SER A 195 -7.55 23.31 -0.38
C SER A 195 -9.06 23.24 -0.67
N GLY A 196 -9.83 22.51 0.16
CA GLY A 196 -11.27 22.29 -0.04
C GLY A 196 -11.62 21.37 -1.22
N VAL A 197 -10.62 20.85 -1.94
CA VAL A 197 -10.78 19.89 -3.03
C VAL A 197 -10.29 18.54 -2.53
N PHE A 198 -11.21 17.71 -2.03
CA PHE A 198 -10.84 16.40 -1.52
C PHE A 198 -11.96 15.37 -1.63
N ASP A 199 -11.57 14.09 -1.66
CA ASP A 199 -12.53 12.99 -1.57
C ASP A 199 -13.08 12.90 -0.12
N PRO A 200 -14.37 13.18 0.10
CA PRO A 200 -14.95 13.17 1.44
C PRO A 200 -14.94 11.79 2.08
N TYR A 201 -14.89 10.70 1.30
CA TYR A 201 -14.76 9.34 1.84
C TYR A 201 -13.35 9.11 2.37
N LEU A 202 -12.34 9.43 1.57
CA LEU A 202 -10.93 9.30 1.95
C LEU A 202 -10.62 10.09 3.24
N HIS A 203 -11.07 11.34 3.33
CA HIS A 203 -10.78 12.20 4.49
C HIS A 203 -11.45 11.75 5.79
N LYS A 204 -12.59 11.07 5.70
CA LYS A 204 -13.31 10.57 6.87
C LYS A 204 -12.88 9.16 7.28
N THR A 205 -12.02 8.51 6.49
CA THR A 205 -11.63 7.10 6.69
C THR A 205 -10.11 6.91 6.63
N ALA A 206 -9.51 6.84 5.45
CA ALA A 206 -8.11 6.44 5.31
C ALA A 206 -7.10 7.56 5.58
N ALA A 207 -7.50 8.84 5.54
CA ALA A 207 -6.55 9.96 5.68
C ALA A 207 -5.78 9.96 7.02
N TYR A 208 -6.33 9.34 8.06
CA TYR A 208 -5.71 9.28 9.39
C TYR A 208 -5.07 7.93 9.73
N VAL A 209 -5.02 7.01 8.75
CA VAL A 209 -4.39 5.70 8.89
C VAL A 209 -3.37 5.53 7.76
N PHE A 210 -2.09 5.71 8.08
CA PHE A 210 -1.00 5.59 7.13
C PHE A 210 -0.63 4.11 6.91
N VAL A 211 -1.38 3.44 6.04
CA VAL A 211 -1.24 2.00 5.75
C VAL A 211 0.14 1.64 5.21
N GLU A 212 0.74 2.47 4.36
CA GLU A 212 2.12 2.27 3.89
C GLU A 212 3.12 2.27 5.06
N GLY A 213 2.98 3.20 6.00
CA GLY A 213 3.78 3.21 7.23
C GLY A 213 3.57 1.94 8.08
N ALA A 214 2.32 1.52 8.27
CA ALA A 214 2.00 0.28 8.98
C ALA A 214 2.67 -0.94 8.33
N ALA A 215 2.60 -1.04 6.99
CA ALA A 215 3.24 -2.09 6.22
C ALA A 215 4.76 -2.12 6.40
N LEU A 216 5.41 -0.95 6.38
CA LEU A 216 6.86 -0.83 6.60
C LEU A 216 7.26 -1.25 8.01
N VAL A 217 6.46 -0.89 9.03
CA VAL A 217 6.67 -1.35 10.41
C VAL A 217 6.56 -2.87 10.52
N GLN A 218 5.56 -3.49 9.88
CA GLN A 218 5.44 -4.94 9.89
C GLN A 218 6.61 -5.61 9.17
N LEU A 219 7.04 -5.07 8.03
CA LEU A 219 8.21 -5.58 7.30
C LEU A 219 9.49 -5.47 8.15
N ALA A 220 9.70 -4.34 8.84
CA ALA A 220 10.81 -4.15 9.77
C ALA A 220 10.81 -5.22 10.89
N ARG A 221 9.65 -5.41 11.55
CA ARG A 221 9.48 -6.41 12.61
C ARG A 221 9.69 -7.83 12.11
N HIS A 222 9.18 -8.16 10.93
CA HIS A 222 9.40 -9.46 10.28
C HIS A 222 10.88 -9.74 10.00
N ARG A 223 11.67 -8.68 9.77
CA ARG A 223 13.12 -8.74 9.59
C ARG A 223 13.90 -8.63 10.91
N GLY A 224 13.23 -8.60 12.05
CA GLY A 224 13.85 -8.59 13.38
C GLY A 224 14.27 -7.20 13.89
N LEU A 225 13.88 -6.11 13.21
CA LEU A 225 14.14 -4.76 13.71
C LEU A 225 13.17 -4.44 14.84
N LYS A 226 13.68 -3.72 15.85
CA LYS A 226 12.83 -3.13 16.89
C LYS A 226 12.19 -1.86 16.33
N THR A 227 10.90 -1.71 16.57
CA THR A 227 10.11 -0.54 16.17
C THR A 227 9.25 -0.06 17.33
N GLN A 228 8.76 1.17 17.25
CA GLN A 228 7.85 1.72 18.26
C GLN A 228 6.51 0.97 18.28
N GLU A 229 5.79 1.12 19.40
CA GLU A 229 4.45 0.53 19.57
C GLU A 229 3.37 1.31 18.84
N GLN A 230 3.59 2.61 18.60
CA GLN A 230 2.66 3.50 17.90
C GLN A 230 3.41 4.65 17.23
N TYR A 231 2.84 5.19 16.16
CA TYR A 231 3.32 6.41 15.50
C TYR A 231 2.17 7.36 15.22
N ARG A 232 2.47 8.62 14.95
CA ARG A 232 1.48 9.54 14.40
C ARG A 232 0.93 8.95 13.09
N LEU A 233 -0.40 8.96 12.92
CA LEU A 233 -1.13 8.33 11.80
C LEU A 233 -1.01 6.80 11.68
N ILE A 234 -0.29 6.10 12.57
CA ILE A 234 -0.23 4.63 12.59
C ILE A 234 -0.71 4.19 13.98
N PRO A 235 -2.03 4.03 14.17
CA PRO A 235 -2.59 3.69 15.47
C PRO A 235 -2.12 2.28 15.89
N ALA A 236 -1.87 2.07 17.19
CA ALA A 236 -1.43 0.78 17.73
C ALA A 236 -2.31 -0.41 17.29
N PRO A 237 -3.66 -0.30 17.25
CA PRO A 237 -4.54 -1.34 16.68
C PRO A 237 -4.17 -1.78 15.25
N ALA A 238 -3.75 -0.87 14.37
CA ALA A 238 -3.30 -1.23 13.02
C ALA A 238 -2.00 -2.06 13.03
N LEU A 239 -1.17 -1.88 14.06
CA LEU A 239 0.07 -2.64 14.24
C LEU A 239 -0.16 -3.98 14.96
N GLU A 240 -1.23 -4.09 15.74
CA GLU A 240 -1.64 -5.31 16.46
C GLU A 240 -2.42 -6.28 15.57
N ALA A 241 -3.17 -5.77 14.59
CA ALA A 241 -3.95 -6.57 13.65
C ALA A 241 -3.11 -7.64 12.92
N ALA A 242 -1.83 -7.38 12.68
CA ALA A 242 -0.91 -8.33 12.03
C ALA A 242 -0.32 -9.41 12.96
N ARG A 243 -0.53 -9.31 14.27
CA ARG A 243 0.05 -10.23 15.27
C ARG A 243 -0.89 -11.38 15.63
N ARG A 244 -2.14 -11.37 15.15
CA ARG A 244 -3.18 -12.35 15.46
C ARG A 244 -3.47 -13.23 14.25
#